data_AF-A0A1V1ZED3-F1
#
_entry.id   AF-A0A1V1ZED3-F1
#
_cell.length_a   1.000
_cell.length_b   1.000
_cell.length_c   1.000
_cell.angle_alpha   90.00
_cell.angle_beta   90.00
_cell.angle_gamma   90.00
#
_symmetry.space_group_name_H-M   'P 1'
#
loop_
_entity.id
_entity.type
_entity.pdbx_description
1 polymer ?
#
loop_
_entity_poly.entity_id
_entity_poly.type
_entity_poly.pdbx_seq_one_letter_code
_entity_poly.pdbx_strand_id
1 'polypeptide(L)'
;MNKITRDFIQQYYNSGFDEESDNLKSIFEDVFDLFITEHYDEEYNTLFCNIHNNFHKGHNCVACNLNESNLRIENFLIQYRNFNDIHLTFTNFILLLYLQVESIYEYFDIIQLQESYKSKHFRVFQDVKRWANFLKHPKSFMLVHHPSWTYEGRKVRIEIDSEELIDEIIKRTNPTIDSNFVNVFYAGDKKNKELFKKLNKKEDVLICFPNPIQLIKEFTKAQKKFTEIIANN
;
A
#
# COMPACT_ATOMS: atom_id res chain seq x y z
N MET A 1 -28.14 -6.15 -13.31
CA MET A 1 -27.26 -6.34 -14.48
C MET A 1 -27.69 -7.60 -15.20
N ASN A 2 -28.02 -7.52 -16.50
CA ASN A 2 -28.53 -8.68 -17.24
C ASN A 2 -27.38 -9.65 -17.60
N LYS A 3 -27.72 -10.90 -17.94
CA LYS A 3 -26.75 -11.96 -18.25
C LYS A 3 -25.83 -11.58 -19.41
N ILE A 4 -26.38 -10.95 -20.45
CA ILE A 4 -25.64 -10.50 -21.64
C ILE A 4 -24.53 -9.51 -21.28
N THR A 5 -24.83 -8.53 -20.41
CA THR A 5 -23.83 -7.56 -19.93
C THR A 5 -22.73 -8.24 -19.12
N ARG A 6 -23.07 -9.24 -18.28
CA ARG A 6 -22.05 -10.01 -17.52
C ARG A 6 -21.15 -10.81 -18.45
N ASP A 7 -21.75 -11.51 -19.42
CA ASP A 7 -21.03 -12.36 -20.35
C ASP A 7 -20.11 -11.52 -21.26
N PHE A 8 -20.56 -10.33 -21.69
CA PHE A 8 -19.73 -9.39 -22.45
C PHE A 8 -18.54 -8.86 -21.63
N ILE A 9 -18.76 -8.47 -20.38
CA ILE A 9 -17.69 -8.04 -19.47
C ILE A 9 -16.68 -9.18 -19.27
N GLN A 10 -17.16 -10.39 -19.00
CA GLN A 10 -16.31 -11.56 -18.81
C GLN A 10 -15.49 -11.88 -20.06
N GLN A 11 -16.10 -11.82 -21.25
CA GLN A 11 -15.39 -12.03 -22.51
C GLN A 11 -14.32 -10.97 -22.76
N TYR A 12 -14.62 -9.69 -22.49
CA TYR A 12 -13.66 -8.60 -22.62
C TYR A 12 -12.42 -8.83 -21.74
N TYR A 13 -12.62 -9.15 -20.46
CA TYR A 13 -11.51 -9.43 -19.52
C TYR A 13 -10.76 -10.72 -19.85
N ASN A 14 -11.45 -11.77 -20.34
CA ASN A 14 -10.81 -13.02 -20.73
C ASN A 14 -10.05 -12.92 -22.07
N SER A 15 -10.31 -11.89 -22.89
CA SER A 15 -9.72 -11.73 -24.23
C SER A 15 -8.46 -10.86 -24.28
N GLY A 16 -8.07 -10.21 -23.18
CA GLY A 16 -7.20 -9.04 -23.22
C GLY A 16 -5.90 -9.06 -22.39
N PHE A 17 -5.60 -10.12 -21.63
CA PHE A 17 -4.40 -10.13 -20.77
C PHE A 17 -3.76 -11.53 -20.74
N ASP A 18 -2.66 -11.70 -21.46
CA ASP A 18 -1.69 -12.73 -21.12
C ASP A 18 -1.00 -12.33 -19.80
N GLU A 19 -1.61 -12.77 -18.70
CA GLU A 19 -1.15 -12.62 -17.31
C GLU A 19 0.19 -13.30 -17.01
N GLU A 20 0.78 -14.05 -17.94
CA GLU A 20 1.95 -14.88 -17.67
C GLU A 20 3.28 -14.11 -17.49
N SER A 21 3.29 -12.79 -17.75
CA SER A 21 4.52 -11.97 -17.70
C SER A 21 4.70 -11.10 -16.45
N ASP A 22 3.72 -11.05 -15.55
CA ASP A 22 3.77 -10.16 -14.37
C ASP A 22 4.14 -10.91 -13.09
N ASN A 23 5.15 -10.41 -12.36
CA ASN A 23 5.57 -10.97 -11.08
C ASN A 23 4.68 -10.53 -9.90
N LEU A 24 3.49 -9.97 -10.15
CA LEU A 24 2.57 -9.46 -9.13
C LEU A 24 2.12 -10.53 -8.12
N LYS A 25 1.72 -11.73 -8.58
CA LYS A 25 1.29 -12.82 -7.69
C LYS A 25 2.45 -13.28 -6.79
N SER A 26 3.62 -13.49 -7.38
CA SER A 26 4.83 -13.92 -6.67
C SER A 26 5.32 -12.85 -5.68
N ILE A 27 5.32 -11.57 -6.04
CA ILE A 27 5.76 -10.54 -5.09
C ILE A 27 4.78 -10.38 -3.92
N PHE A 28 3.47 -10.58 -4.13
CA PHE A 28 2.52 -10.54 -3.03
C PHE A 28 2.48 -11.83 -2.19
N GLU A 29 2.93 -12.96 -2.74
CA GLU A 29 3.27 -14.15 -1.94
C GLU A 29 4.42 -13.82 -0.97
N ASP A 30 5.51 -13.22 -1.47
CA ASP A 30 6.62 -12.78 -0.64
C ASP A 30 6.19 -11.73 0.43
N VAL A 31 5.28 -10.81 0.07
CA VAL A 31 4.68 -9.85 1.02
C VAL A 31 3.89 -10.56 2.10
N PHE A 32 3.11 -11.59 1.74
CA PHE A 32 2.33 -12.38 2.67
C PHE A 32 3.24 -13.16 3.62
N ASP A 33 4.24 -13.85 3.11
CA ASP A 33 5.21 -14.61 3.92
C ASP A 33 5.95 -13.69 4.91
N LEU A 34 6.38 -12.51 4.44
CA LEU A 34 7.00 -11.51 5.30
C LEU A 34 6.01 -10.97 6.34
N PHE A 35 4.77 -10.71 5.96
CA PHE A 35 3.74 -10.27 6.89
C PHE A 35 3.52 -11.30 8.00
N ILE A 36 3.38 -12.58 7.65
CA ILE A 36 3.20 -13.68 8.61
C ILE A 36 4.42 -13.80 9.52
N THR A 37 5.63 -13.86 8.96
CA THR A 37 6.88 -14.00 9.71
C THR A 37 7.10 -12.86 10.69
N GLU A 38 6.73 -11.62 10.31
CA GLU A 38 6.92 -10.45 11.17
C GLU A 38 5.84 -10.31 12.24
N HIS A 39 4.65 -10.90 12.04
CA HIS A 39 3.49 -10.73 12.91
C HIS A 39 3.16 -11.92 13.80
N TYR A 40 3.62 -13.11 13.49
CA TYR A 40 3.31 -14.32 14.25
C TYR A 40 4.57 -14.86 14.93
N ASP A 41 4.45 -15.20 16.20
CA ASP A 41 5.43 -16.06 16.89
C ASP A 41 5.05 -17.55 16.76
N GLU A 42 5.90 -18.44 17.29
CA GLU A 42 5.75 -19.90 17.20
C GLU A 42 4.41 -20.44 17.80
N GLU A 43 3.67 -19.65 18.58
CA GLU A 43 2.45 -20.06 19.29
C GLU A 43 1.16 -19.42 18.74
N TYR A 44 1.16 -18.94 17.49
CA TYR A 44 0.00 -18.25 16.88
C TYR A 44 -0.43 -16.96 17.60
N ASN A 45 0.42 -16.39 18.46
CA ASN A 45 0.15 -15.07 19.02
C ASN A 45 0.59 -14.01 18.02
N THR A 46 -0.34 -13.15 17.65
CA THR A 46 -0.03 -12.03 16.76
C THR A 46 0.72 -10.94 17.53
N LEU A 47 1.47 -10.12 16.80
CA LEU A 47 2.20 -8.96 17.30
C LEU A 47 1.34 -8.07 18.23
N PHE A 48 0.08 -7.82 17.84
CA PHE A 48 -0.82 -7.00 18.65
C PHE A 48 -1.48 -7.79 19.79
N CYS A 49 -1.71 -9.09 19.64
CA CYS A 49 -2.14 -9.93 20.75
C CYS A 49 -1.11 -9.93 21.89
N ASN A 50 0.18 -9.83 21.58
CA ASN A 50 1.24 -9.73 22.59
C ASN A 50 1.14 -8.47 23.47
N ILE A 51 0.36 -7.45 23.08
CA ILE A 51 0.04 -6.32 23.96
C ILE A 51 -0.73 -6.80 25.20
N HIS A 52 -1.57 -7.84 25.10
CA HIS A 52 -2.32 -8.38 26.25
C HIS A 52 -1.43 -8.75 27.42
N ASN A 53 -0.23 -9.26 27.15
CA ASN A 53 0.71 -9.71 28.18
C ASN A 53 1.19 -8.58 29.10
N ASN A 54 1.05 -7.32 28.68
CA ASN A 54 1.44 -6.15 29.47
C ASN A 54 0.35 -5.66 30.44
N PHE A 55 -0.84 -6.29 30.45
CA PHE A 55 -1.97 -5.86 31.27
C PHE A 55 -2.39 -6.97 32.24
N HIS A 56 -2.51 -6.63 33.54
CA HIS A 56 -2.62 -7.61 34.61
C HIS A 56 -3.91 -8.45 34.62
N LYS A 57 -5.02 -8.01 33.98
CA LYS A 57 -6.27 -8.80 33.80
C LYS A 57 -7.12 -8.27 32.63
N GLY A 58 -7.71 -9.19 31.86
CA GLY A 58 -8.81 -8.93 30.90
C GLY A 58 -8.39 -8.68 29.45
N HIS A 59 -9.36 -8.78 28.52
CA HIS A 59 -9.16 -8.40 27.13
C HIS A 59 -8.81 -6.91 27.05
N ASN A 60 -7.64 -6.61 26.51
CA ASN A 60 -7.22 -5.26 26.19
C ASN A 60 -7.88 -4.83 24.86
N CYS A 61 -8.75 -3.82 24.91
CA CYS A 61 -9.48 -3.35 23.73
C CYS A 61 -8.56 -2.79 22.62
N VAL A 62 -7.40 -2.21 23.00
CA VAL A 62 -6.39 -1.71 22.05
C VAL A 62 -5.81 -2.88 21.26
N ALA A 63 -5.37 -3.92 21.97
CA ALA A 63 -4.85 -5.15 21.37
C ALA A 63 -5.86 -5.78 20.40
N CYS A 64 -7.12 -5.94 20.82
CA CYS A 64 -8.17 -6.54 19.98
C CYS A 64 -8.48 -5.69 18.72
N ASN A 65 -8.59 -4.36 18.86
CA ASN A 65 -8.90 -3.47 17.75
C ASN A 65 -7.76 -3.41 16.70
N LEU A 66 -6.51 -3.38 17.16
CA LEU A 66 -5.34 -3.42 16.29
C LEU A 66 -5.20 -4.78 15.60
N ASN A 67 -5.48 -5.86 16.32
CA ASN A 67 -5.45 -7.21 15.76
C ASN A 67 -6.53 -7.39 14.67
N GLU A 68 -7.74 -6.86 14.88
CA GLU A 68 -8.79 -6.88 13.86
C GLU A 68 -8.33 -6.17 12.57
N SER A 69 -7.61 -5.06 12.70
CA SER A 69 -7.04 -4.36 11.54
C SER A 69 -5.96 -5.20 10.84
N ASN A 70 -5.12 -5.91 11.59
CA ASN A 70 -4.14 -6.86 11.03
C ASN A 70 -4.81 -8.01 10.28
N LEU A 71 -5.86 -8.61 10.85
CA LEU A 71 -6.60 -9.69 10.20
C LEU A 71 -7.20 -9.25 8.85
N ARG A 72 -7.61 -7.98 8.71
CA ARG A 72 -8.09 -7.47 7.42
C ARG A 72 -6.99 -7.40 6.36
N ILE A 73 -5.76 -7.01 6.76
CA ILE A 73 -4.60 -7.02 5.87
C ILE A 73 -4.25 -8.45 5.47
N GLU A 74 -4.19 -9.36 6.45
CA GLU A 74 -3.93 -10.78 6.22
C GLU A 74 -4.95 -11.41 5.27
N ASN A 75 -6.24 -11.19 5.52
CA ASN A 75 -7.33 -11.71 4.69
C ASN A 75 -7.29 -11.17 3.25
N PHE A 76 -6.69 -10.01 3.02
CA PHE A 76 -6.41 -9.51 1.69
C PHE A 76 -5.18 -10.22 1.10
N LEU A 77 -4.06 -10.26 1.82
CA LEU A 77 -2.82 -10.84 1.35
C LEU A 77 -2.93 -12.34 1.02
N ILE A 78 -3.72 -13.12 1.77
CA ILE A 78 -3.94 -14.55 1.48
C ILE A 78 -4.58 -14.79 0.09
N GLN A 79 -5.19 -13.75 -0.50
CA GLN A 79 -5.81 -13.80 -1.82
C GLN A 79 -4.80 -13.54 -2.96
N TYR A 80 -3.49 -13.50 -2.68
CA TYR A 80 -2.44 -13.13 -3.63
C TYR A 80 -2.51 -13.86 -4.98
N ARG A 81 -2.98 -15.12 -5.00
CA ARG A 81 -3.16 -15.91 -6.23
C ARG A 81 -4.18 -15.33 -7.21
N ASN A 82 -5.07 -14.48 -6.72
CA ASN A 82 -6.12 -13.81 -7.50
C ASN A 82 -5.73 -12.37 -7.90
N PHE A 83 -4.51 -11.92 -7.60
CA PHE A 83 -4.06 -10.57 -7.93
C PHE A 83 -3.61 -10.50 -9.38
N ASN A 84 -4.45 -9.87 -10.20
CA ASN A 84 -4.26 -9.77 -11.65
C ASN A 84 -4.23 -8.31 -12.14
N ASP A 85 -4.66 -7.36 -11.31
CA ASP A 85 -4.71 -5.94 -11.63
C ASP A 85 -3.85 -5.16 -10.62
N ILE A 86 -2.77 -4.54 -11.10
CA ILE A 86 -1.84 -3.77 -10.28
C ILE A 86 -2.55 -2.63 -9.57
N HIS A 87 -3.38 -1.88 -10.29
CA HIS A 87 -4.05 -0.70 -9.73
C HIS A 87 -4.99 -1.11 -8.60
N LEU A 88 -5.84 -2.12 -8.83
CA LEU A 88 -6.77 -2.62 -7.83
C LEU A 88 -6.03 -3.22 -6.62
N THR A 89 -5.00 -4.03 -6.88
CA THR A 89 -4.21 -4.70 -5.84
C THR A 89 -3.53 -3.68 -4.93
N PHE A 90 -2.78 -2.73 -5.49
CA PHE A 90 -2.10 -1.71 -4.69
C PHE A 90 -3.07 -0.72 -4.04
N THR A 91 -4.19 -0.40 -4.69
CA THR A 91 -5.21 0.46 -4.08
C THR A 91 -5.76 -0.16 -2.81
N ASN A 92 -6.18 -1.43 -2.88
CA ASN A 92 -6.71 -2.15 -1.72
C ASN A 92 -5.64 -2.33 -0.64
N PHE A 93 -4.43 -2.72 -1.04
CA PHE A 93 -3.31 -2.90 -0.12
C PHE A 93 -3.01 -1.61 0.66
N ILE A 94 -2.79 -0.49 -0.04
CA ILE A 94 -2.47 0.81 0.59
C ILE A 94 -3.62 1.31 1.45
N LEU A 95 -4.87 1.14 1.03
CA LEU A 95 -6.03 1.57 1.83
C LEU A 95 -6.18 0.76 3.13
N LEU A 96 -5.92 -0.55 3.10
CA LEU A 96 -5.93 -1.38 4.31
C LEU A 96 -4.82 -0.97 5.28
N LEU A 97 -3.59 -0.75 4.78
CA LEU A 97 -2.50 -0.21 5.59
C LEU A 97 -2.88 1.17 6.17
N TYR A 98 -3.49 2.04 5.37
CA TYR A 98 -3.92 3.37 5.79
C TYR A 98 -4.96 3.31 6.91
N LEU A 99 -5.97 2.46 6.82
CA LEU A 99 -6.98 2.33 7.87
C LEU A 99 -6.36 1.96 9.22
N GLN A 100 -5.38 1.06 9.20
CA GLN A 100 -4.66 0.70 10.41
C GLN A 100 -3.78 1.85 10.93
N VAL A 101 -3.12 2.59 10.03
CA VAL A 101 -2.34 3.77 10.38
C VAL A 101 -3.21 4.81 11.07
N GLU A 102 -4.41 5.09 10.58
CA GLU A 102 -5.32 6.04 11.23
C GLU A 102 -5.65 5.59 12.65
N SER A 103 -6.00 4.32 12.85
CA SER A 103 -6.22 3.77 14.20
C SER A 103 -5.01 3.94 15.12
N ILE A 104 -3.78 3.73 14.61
CA ILE A 104 -2.55 3.95 15.39
C ILE A 104 -2.35 5.43 15.72
N TYR A 105 -2.67 6.34 14.80
CA TYR A 105 -2.55 7.78 15.05
C TYR A 105 -3.51 8.27 16.14
N GLU A 106 -4.72 7.70 16.24
CA GLU A 106 -5.61 7.98 17.38
C GLU A 106 -4.94 7.63 18.71
N TYR A 107 -4.25 6.48 18.79
CA TYR A 107 -3.49 6.12 19.98
C TYR A 107 -2.30 7.05 20.24
N PHE A 108 -1.59 7.50 19.19
CA PHE A 108 -0.53 8.50 19.35
C PHE A 108 -1.03 9.79 19.99
N ASP A 109 -2.25 10.21 19.66
CA ASP A 109 -2.83 11.44 20.21
C ASP A 109 -3.31 11.23 21.65
N ILE A 110 -3.86 10.05 21.97
CA ILE A 110 -4.21 9.65 23.34
C ILE A 110 -2.97 9.66 24.26
N ILE A 111 -1.86 9.06 23.83
CA ILE A 111 -0.60 9.01 24.62
C ILE A 111 0.24 10.29 24.47
N GLN A 112 -0.24 11.27 23.71
CA GLN A 112 0.43 12.55 23.43
C GLN A 112 1.88 12.38 22.92
N LEU A 113 2.07 11.43 22.00
CA LEU A 113 3.39 11.15 21.43
C LEU A 113 3.91 12.36 20.66
N GLN A 114 5.15 12.77 20.94
CA GLN A 114 5.77 13.95 20.34
C GLN A 114 5.95 13.81 18.82
N GLU A 115 5.65 14.87 18.06
CA GLU A 115 5.71 14.86 16.59
C GLU A 115 7.12 14.58 16.05
N SER A 116 8.16 15.04 16.76
CA SER A 116 9.55 14.73 16.43
C SER A 116 9.86 13.24 16.51
N TYR A 117 9.25 12.54 17.48
CA TYR A 117 9.34 11.09 17.63
C TYR A 117 8.54 10.39 16.51
N LYS A 118 7.31 10.85 16.24
CA LYS A 118 6.46 10.35 15.14
C LYS A 118 7.23 10.38 13.81
N SER A 119 7.79 11.53 13.47
CA SER A 119 8.54 11.74 12.23
C SER A 119 9.79 10.88 12.10
N LYS A 120 10.46 10.55 13.21
CA LYS A 120 11.68 9.74 13.22
C LYS A 120 11.39 8.24 13.08
N HIS A 121 10.37 7.74 13.77
CA HIS A 121 10.14 6.30 13.92
C HIS A 121 8.99 5.76 13.06
N PHE A 122 8.09 6.63 12.59
CA PHE A 122 6.86 6.26 11.90
C PHE A 122 6.72 6.93 10.53
N ARG A 123 7.86 7.20 9.87
CA ARG A 123 7.88 7.81 8.53
C ARG A 123 7.07 7.00 7.51
N VAL A 124 7.16 5.68 7.54
CA VAL A 124 6.40 4.79 6.65
C VAL A 124 4.89 5.00 6.78
N PHE A 125 4.38 5.31 7.98
CA PHE A 125 2.97 5.62 8.17
C PHE A 125 2.57 6.93 7.47
N GLN A 126 3.46 7.93 7.48
CA GLN A 126 3.24 9.16 6.71
C GLN A 126 3.25 8.89 5.21
N ASP A 127 4.15 8.03 4.73
CA ASP A 127 4.21 7.65 3.32
C ASP A 127 2.94 6.90 2.89
N VAL A 128 2.45 5.95 3.70
CA VAL A 128 1.14 5.27 3.50
C VAL A 128 -0.01 6.27 3.45
N LYS A 129 -0.09 7.22 4.40
CA LYS A 129 -1.14 8.26 4.40
C LYS A 129 -1.12 9.10 3.13
N ARG A 130 0.06 9.46 2.61
CA ARG A 130 0.19 10.27 1.40
C ARG A 130 -0.21 9.49 0.15
N TRP A 131 0.18 8.22 0.05
CA TRP A 131 -0.28 7.34 -1.02
C TRP A 131 -1.80 7.12 -0.96
N ALA A 132 -2.36 6.91 0.23
CA ALA A 132 -3.81 6.82 0.41
C ALA A 132 -4.52 8.14 0.05
N ASN A 133 -3.91 9.30 0.32
CA ASN A 133 -4.46 10.59 -0.12
C ASN A 133 -4.47 10.74 -1.64
N PHE A 134 -3.44 10.24 -2.34
CA PHE A 134 -3.45 10.17 -3.80
C PHE A 134 -4.63 9.35 -4.31
N LEU A 135 -4.85 8.17 -3.73
CA LEU A 135 -5.93 7.25 -4.14
C LEU A 135 -7.33 7.78 -3.81
N LYS A 136 -7.54 8.29 -2.59
CA LYS A 136 -8.85 8.81 -2.13
C LYS A 136 -9.19 10.18 -2.73
N HIS A 137 -8.17 11.00 -2.97
CA HIS A 137 -8.32 12.39 -3.39
C HIS A 137 -7.39 12.64 -4.59
N PRO A 138 -7.75 12.17 -5.80
CA PRO A 138 -6.87 12.26 -6.96
C PRO A 138 -6.56 13.70 -7.41
N LYS A 139 -7.30 14.70 -6.95
CA LYS A 139 -7.08 16.12 -7.31
C LYS A 139 -6.97 16.26 -8.84
N SER A 140 -5.89 16.86 -9.35
CA SER A 140 -5.69 17.06 -10.80
C SER A 140 -5.34 15.78 -11.55
N PHE A 141 -5.05 14.66 -10.87
CA PHE A 141 -4.86 13.36 -11.52
C PHE A 141 -6.14 12.88 -12.22
N MET A 142 -7.33 13.32 -11.78
CA MET A 142 -8.59 13.02 -12.48
C MET A 142 -8.66 13.58 -13.93
N LEU A 143 -7.71 14.44 -14.31
CA LEU A 143 -7.60 15.05 -15.63
C LEU A 143 -6.54 14.38 -16.52
N VAL A 144 -5.96 13.28 -16.06
CA VAL A 144 -5.00 12.45 -16.79
C VAL A 144 -5.75 11.45 -17.67
N HIS A 145 -5.28 11.26 -18.89
CA HIS A 145 -5.85 10.33 -19.86
C HIS A 145 -5.06 9.01 -19.80
N HIS A 146 -5.78 7.90 -19.60
CA HIS A 146 -5.24 6.53 -19.68
C HIS A 146 -3.91 6.31 -18.94
N PRO A 147 -3.87 6.51 -17.61
CA PRO A 147 -2.67 6.24 -16.83
C PRO A 147 -2.26 4.76 -16.90
N SER A 148 -0.94 4.54 -16.86
CA SER A 148 -0.35 3.20 -16.75
C SER A 148 0.11 2.94 -15.31
N TRP A 149 0.00 1.70 -14.86
CA TRP A 149 0.24 1.33 -13.46
C TRP A 149 1.38 0.33 -13.35
N THR A 150 2.28 0.58 -12.41
CA THR A 150 3.43 -0.27 -12.13
C THR A 150 3.85 -0.12 -10.66
N TYR A 151 4.91 -0.82 -10.26
CA TYR A 151 5.51 -0.70 -8.94
C TYR A 151 7.05 -0.78 -9.01
N GLU A 152 7.71 -0.19 -8.01
CA GLU A 152 9.17 -0.19 -7.89
C GLU A 152 9.69 -1.63 -7.75
N GLY A 153 10.64 -2.01 -8.62
CA GLY A 153 11.23 -3.34 -8.65
C GLY A 153 10.40 -4.41 -9.38
N ARG A 154 9.33 -4.04 -10.08
CA ARG A 154 8.63 -4.95 -11.00
C ARG A 154 9.56 -5.36 -12.15
N LYS A 155 9.53 -6.64 -12.51
CA LYS A 155 10.23 -7.17 -13.68
C LYS A 155 9.23 -7.32 -14.81
N VAL A 156 9.52 -6.76 -15.98
CA VAL A 156 8.67 -6.92 -17.16
C VAL A 156 9.49 -7.63 -18.22
N ARG A 157 8.95 -8.74 -18.75
CA ARG A 157 9.49 -9.34 -19.97
C ARG A 157 8.95 -8.56 -21.16
N ILE A 158 9.83 -7.83 -21.83
CA ILE A 158 9.50 -7.26 -23.14
C ILE A 158 9.74 -8.36 -24.17
N GLU A 159 8.84 -8.52 -25.14
CA GLU A 159 8.86 -9.54 -26.21
C GLU A 159 10.10 -9.48 -27.15
N ILE A 160 11.12 -8.69 -26.82
CA ILE A 160 12.36 -8.53 -27.58
C ILE A 160 13.53 -9.09 -26.75
N ASP A 161 13.62 -10.42 -26.56
CA ASP A 161 14.78 -11.20 -26.03
C ASP A 161 15.63 -10.58 -24.89
N SER A 162 15.10 -9.60 -24.15
CA SER A 162 15.82 -8.80 -23.17
C SER A 162 14.83 -8.31 -22.11
N GLU A 163 15.11 -8.66 -20.85
CA GLU A 163 14.39 -8.14 -19.69
C GLU A 163 14.87 -6.69 -19.43
N GLU A 164 14.15 -5.67 -19.93
CA GLU A 164 14.37 -4.29 -19.47
C GLU A 164 13.78 -4.13 -18.05
N LEU A 165 14.53 -3.52 -17.14
CA LEU A 165 14.03 -3.13 -15.83
C LEU A 165 13.10 -1.91 -15.96
N ILE A 166 12.02 -1.88 -15.18
CA ILE A 166 11.06 -0.76 -15.18
C ILE A 166 11.71 0.60 -14.89
N ASP A 167 12.84 0.63 -14.19
CA ASP A 167 13.62 1.85 -13.96
C ASP A 167 14.01 2.56 -15.26
N GLU A 168 14.16 1.83 -16.37
CA GLU A 168 14.44 2.40 -17.69
C GLU A 168 13.18 2.97 -18.36
N ILE A 169 12.02 2.32 -18.16
CA ILE A 169 10.71 2.81 -18.63
C ILE A 169 10.29 4.07 -17.85
N ILE A 170 10.54 4.12 -16.54
CA ILE A 170 10.29 5.28 -15.67
C ILE A 170 11.06 6.51 -16.18
N LYS A 171 12.30 6.33 -16.66
CA LYS A 171 13.09 7.45 -17.23
C LYS A 171 12.50 8.01 -18.52
N ARG A 172 11.74 7.21 -19.28
CA ARG A 172 11.18 7.60 -20.58
C ARG A 172 9.78 8.24 -20.46
N THR A 173 9.07 8.05 -19.35
CA THR A 173 7.70 8.56 -19.15
C THR A 173 7.70 9.90 -18.41
N ASN A 174 7.00 10.91 -18.94
CA ASN A 174 6.88 12.23 -18.32
C ASN A 174 5.42 12.70 -18.33
N PRO A 175 4.76 12.88 -17.16
CA PRO A 175 5.24 12.72 -15.79
C PRO A 175 5.07 11.29 -15.20
N THR A 176 5.98 10.89 -14.31
CA THR A 176 5.80 9.72 -13.42
C THR A 176 5.30 10.17 -12.03
N ILE A 177 4.30 9.47 -11.49
CA ILE A 177 3.82 9.60 -10.11
C ILE A 177 4.44 8.49 -9.28
N ASP A 178 5.54 8.81 -8.60
CA ASP A 178 6.27 7.93 -7.69
C ASP A 178 6.14 8.41 -6.22
N SER A 179 6.84 7.74 -5.29
CA SER A 179 6.85 8.12 -3.87
C SER A 179 7.33 9.56 -3.64
N ASN A 180 8.26 10.08 -4.44
CA ASN A 180 8.73 11.46 -4.33
C ASN A 180 7.64 12.45 -4.77
N PHE A 181 6.96 12.17 -5.87
CA PHE A 181 5.84 12.95 -6.37
C PHE A 181 4.71 13.01 -5.33
N VAL A 182 4.33 11.85 -4.80
CA VAL A 182 3.28 11.73 -3.79
C VAL A 182 3.64 12.52 -2.52
N ASN A 183 4.89 12.41 -2.07
CA ASN A 183 5.40 13.15 -0.93
C ASN A 183 5.37 14.67 -1.10
N VAL A 184 5.55 15.14 -2.33
CA VAL A 184 5.52 16.56 -2.66
C VAL A 184 4.09 17.09 -2.77
N PHE A 185 3.21 16.40 -3.50
CA PHE A 185 1.91 16.94 -3.91
C PHE A 185 0.72 16.50 -3.06
N TYR A 186 0.85 15.41 -2.29
CA TYR A 186 -0.22 14.84 -1.47
C TYR A 186 0.03 14.93 0.03
N ALA A 187 1.05 15.69 0.44
CA ALA A 187 1.26 16.08 1.84
C ALA A 187 0.28 17.17 2.34
N GLY A 188 -0.52 17.78 1.45
CA GLY A 188 -1.51 18.82 1.77
C GLY A 188 -1.98 19.57 0.52
N ASP A 189 -2.62 20.73 0.68
CA ASP A 189 -3.23 21.47 -0.43
C ASP A 189 -2.40 22.62 -1.01
N LYS A 190 -1.28 22.95 -0.37
CA LYS A 190 -0.43 24.10 -0.75
C LYS A 190 0.08 24.02 -2.20
N LYS A 191 0.23 22.82 -2.75
CA LYS A 191 0.78 22.60 -4.11
C LYS A 191 -0.27 22.26 -5.17
N ASN A 192 -1.57 22.41 -4.89
CA ASN A 192 -2.63 22.03 -5.84
C ASN A 192 -2.55 22.79 -7.18
N LYS A 193 -2.14 24.07 -7.17
CA LYS A 193 -1.94 24.85 -8.40
C LYS A 193 -0.77 24.33 -9.24
N GLU A 194 0.30 23.89 -8.60
CA GLU A 194 1.47 23.31 -9.28
C GLU A 194 1.11 21.91 -9.82
N LEU A 195 0.43 21.10 -9.02
CA LEU A 195 -0.08 19.78 -9.42
C LEU A 195 -0.97 19.86 -10.67
N PHE A 196 -1.89 20.84 -10.71
CA PHE A 196 -2.75 21.06 -11.86
C PHE A 196 -1.94 21.34 -13.13
N LYS A 197 -0.93 22.21 -13.05
CA LYS A 197 -0.04 22.50 -14.19
C LYS A 197 0.73 21.26 -14.66
N LYS A 198 1.11 20.37 -13.74
CA LYS A 198 1.85 19.15 -14.07
C LYS A 198 1.01 18.08 -14.75
N LEU A 199 -0.25 17.89 -14.31
CA LEU A 199 -1.07 16.74 -14.71
C LEU A 199 -2.21 17.05 -15.69
N ASN A 200 -2.64 18.31 -15.82
CA ASN A 200 -3.80 18.65 -16.65
C ASN A 200 -3.59 18.23 -18.12
N LYS A 201 -4.50 17.40 -18.64
CA LYS A 201 -4.48 16.86 -20.01
C LYS A 201 -3.19 16.11 -20.37
N LYS A 202 -2.54 15.50 -19.38
CA LYS A 202 -1.40 14.62 -19.64
C LYS A 202 -1.90 13.25 -20.06
N GLU A 203 -1.26 12.72 -21.09
CA GLU A 203 -1.35 11.34 -21.56
C GLU A 203 -0.12 10.59 -21.04
N ASP A 204 -0.18 9.26 -21.06
CA ASP A 204 0.95 8.37 -20.74
C ASP A 204 1.62 8.63 -19.38
N VAL A 205 0.83 9.04 -18.39
CA VAL A 205 1.29 9.19 -17.01
C VAL A 205 1.50 7.79 -16.43
N LEU A 206 2.72 7.53 -15.96
CA LEU A 206 3.05 6.30 -15.26
C LEU A 206 2.89 6.49 -13.76
N ILE A 207 2.16 5.59 -13.10
CA ILE A 207 2.08 5.51 -11.64
C ILE A 207 2.98 4.38 -11.21
N CYS A 208 3.99 4.70 -10.42
CA CYS A 208 4.92 3.74 -9.85
C CYS A 208 4.66 3.65 -8.34
N PHE A 209 3.89 2.64 -7.93
CA PHE A 209 3.68 2.33 -6.53
C PHE A 209 4.98 1.94 -5.83
N PRO A 210 5.11 2.15 -4.51
CA PRO A 210 6.29 1.76 -3.78
C PRO A 210 6.49 0.24 -3.85
N ASN A 211 7.74 -0.21 -3.71
CA ASN A 211 8.04 -1.63 -3.64
C ASN A 211 7.26 -2.27 -2.47
N PRO A 212 6.38 -3.25 -2.71
CA PRO A 212 5.46 -3.73 -1.69
C PRO A 212 6.17 -4.51 -0.57
N ILE A 213 7.31 -5.16 -0.87
CA ILE A 213 8.16 -5.84 0.11
C ILE A 213 8.80 -4.83 1.06
N GLN A 214 9.40 -3.78 0.50
CA GLN A 214 10.03 -2.74 1.32
C GLN A 214 8.97 -1.97 2.13
N LEU A 215 7.80 -1.73 1.55
CA LEU A 215 6.69 -1.09 2.23
C LEU A 215 6.23 -1.92 3.43
N ILE A 216 5.93 -3.21 3.25
CA ILE A 216 5.44 -4.04 4.35
C ILE A 216 6.52 -4.23 5.42
N LYS A 217 7.79 -4.35 5.04
CA LYS A 217 8.91 -4.48 5.98
C LYS A 217 9.04 -3.28 6.92
N GLU A 218 9.04 -2.06 6.36
CA GLU A 218 9.13 -0.87 7.22
C GLU A 218 7.83 -0.66 8.01
N PHE A 219 6.69 -1.04 7.43
CA PHE A 219 5.40 -0.98 8.10
C PHE A 219 5.34 -1.88 9.33
N THR A 220 5.75 -3.16 9.22
CA THR A 220 5.79 -4.10 10.34
C THR A 220 6.79 -3.67 11.42
N LYS A 221 7.95 -3.15 11.01
CA LYS A 221 8.92 -2.55 11.94
C LYS A 221 8.33 -1.36 12.70
N ALA A 222 7.55 -0.51 12.04
CA ALA A 222 6.85 0.59 12.70
C ALA A 222 5.76 0.07 13.65
N GLN A 223 5.00 -0.98 13.27
CA GLN A 223 4.04 -1.61 14.17
C GLN A 223 4.72 -2.20 15.42
N LYS A 224 5.84 -2.91 15.27
CA LYS A 224 6.66 -3.42 16.39
C LYS A 224 7.12 -2.27 17.29
N LYS A 225 7.55 -1.16 16.69
CA LYS A 225 7.95 0.00 17.48
C LYS A 225 6.77 0.61 18.25
N PHE A 226 5.59 0.61 17.66
CA PHE A 226 4.38 1.06 18.34
C PHE A 226 4.00 0.12 19.49
N THR A 227 4.05 -1.20 19.31
CA THR A 227 3.76 -2.16 20.39
C THR A 227 4.73 -2.01 21.56
N GLU A 228 6.01 -1.74 21.30
CA GLU A 228 6.98 -1.41 22.36
C GLU A 228 6.59 -0.16 23.15
N ILE A 229 6.08 0.89 22.48
CA ILE A 229 5.65 2.12 23.16
C ILE A 229 4.45 1.84 24.06
N ILE A 230 3.44 1.11 23.55
CA ILE A 230 2.25 0.75 24.31
C ILE A 230 2.58 -0.15 25.49
N ALA A 231 3.54 -1.06 25.36
CA ALA A 231 3.97 -1.93 26.46
C ALA A 231 4.68 -1.16 27.60
N ASN A 232 5.30 -0.02 27.30
CA ASN A 232 6.09 0.77 28.23
C ASN A 232 5.35 1.98 28.85
N ASN A 233 4.08 2.21 28.50
CA ASN A 233 3.24 3.29 29.03
C ASN A 233 2.01 2.72 29.73
#